data_AF-A0A941B971-F1
#
_entry.id   AF-A0A941B971-F1
#
_cell.length_a   1.000
_cell.length_b   1.000
_cell.length_c   1.000
_cell.angle_alpha   90.00
_cell.angle_beta   90.00
_cell.angle_gamma   90.00
#
_symmetry.space_group_name_H-M   'P 1'
#
loop_
_entity.id
_entity.type
_entity.pdbx_description
1 polymer ?
#
loop_
_entity_poly.entity_id
_entity_poly.type
_entity_poly.pdbx_seq_one_letter_code
_entity_poly.pdbx_strand_id
1 'polypeptide(L)'
;MDTTSRKAALKKATFPAIVGLLLVGWITYIVVAIANEPEKAAAPSAAALTEDIAQALADGDAGALREHLSAQAGDGYAEALVDRFSALPGTPGVTREGTGDHPFAAIRQGGHCLGFDLRKTDDGWVMDAVPRLQGCEG
;
A
#
# COMPACT_ATOMS: atom_id res chain seq x y z
N MET A 1 12.27 -46.93 -42.74
CA MET A 1 11.37 -46.68 -41.58
C MET A 1 11.98 -45.55 -40.77
N ASP A 2 11.67 -44.31 -41.17
CA ASP A 2 12.27 -43.10 -40.59
C ASP A 2 11.52 -42.65 -39.33
N THR A 3 12.08 -43.00 -38.18
CA THR A 3 11.60 -42.61 -36.85
C THR A 3 11.95 -41.16 -36.47
N THR A 4 12.70 -40.44 -37.31
CA THR A 4 13.19 -39.08 -37.02
C THR A 4 12.13 -37.99 -37.28
N SER A 5 11.19 -38.21 -38.19
CA SER A 5 10.26 -37.15 -38.64
C SER A 5 9.09 -36.87 -37.69
N ARG A 6 8.78 -37.77 -36.73
CA ARG A 6 7.63 -37.59 -35.81
C ARG A 6 7.96 -36.75 -34.57
N LYS A 7 9.25 -36.63 -34.19
CA LYS A 7 9.67 -35.85 -33.01
C LYS A 7 9.67 -34.34 -33.23
N ALA A 8 9.78 -33.88 -34.48
CA ALA A 8 9.87 -32.45 -34.81
C ALA A 8 8.51 -31.74 -34.84
N ALA A 9 7.44 -32.44 -35.25
CA ALA A 9 6.10 -31.86 -35.32
C ALA A 9 5.47 -31.65 -33.93
N LEU A 10 5.76 -32.52 -32.96
CA LEU A 10 5.22 -32.39 -31.60
C LEU A 10 5.78 -31.20 -30.82
N LYS A 11 7.02 -30.78 -31.09
CA LYS A 11 7.66 -29.62 -30.43
C LYS A 11 7.10 -28.27 -30.88
N LYS A 12 6.55 -28.18 -32.10
CA LYS A 12 6.06 -26.92 -32.67
C LYS A 12 4.64 -26.55 -32.24
N ALA A 13 3.81 -27.55 -31.93
CA ALA A 13 2.42 -27.34 -31.53
C ALA A 13 2.23 -27.11 -30.01
N THR A 14 3.18 -27.53 -29.18
CA THR A 14 3.10 -27.40 -27.72
C THR A 14 3.49 -26.01 -27.22
N PHE A 15 4.40 -25.31 -27.92
CA PHE A 15 4.85 -23.98 -27.52
C PHE A 15 3.72 -22.92 -27.50
N PRO A 16 2.86 -22.77 -28.55
CA PRO A 16 1.77 -21.80 -28.50
C PRO A 16 0.68 -22.17 -27.50
N ALA A 17 0.45 -23.46 -27.25
CA ALA A 17 -0.54 -23.92 -26.26
C ALA A 17 -0.10 -23.62 -24.82
N ILE A 18 1.19 -23.80 -24.51
CA ILE A 18 1.76 -23.47 -23.19
C ILE A 18 1.75 -21.95 -22.97
N VAL A 19 2.13 -21.17 -23.98
CA VAL A 19 2.07 -19.69 -23.90
C VAL A 19 0.63 -19.21 -23.72
N GLY A 20 -0.33 -19.80 -24.45
CA GLY A 20 -1.75 -19.47 -24.30
C GLY A 20 -2.30 -19.77 -22.90
N LEU A 21 -1.93 -20.91 -22.31
CA LEU A 21 -2.34 -21.26 -20.94
C LEU A 21 -1.69 -20.36 -19.88
N LEU A 22 -0.42 -19.97 -20.07
CA LEU A 22 0.26 -19.02 -19.18
C LEU A 22 -0.38 -17.63 -19.28
N LEU A 23 -0.76 -17.19 -20.48
CA LEU A 23 -1.44 -15.91 -20.69
C LEU A 23 -2.84 -15.90 -20.07
N VAL A 24 -3.61 -16.98 -20.22
CA VAL A 24 -4.92 -17.12 -19.57
C VAL A 24 -4.78 -17.20 -18.06
N GLY A 25 -3.77 -17.91 -17.54
CA GLY A 25 -3.47 -17.95 -16.10
C GLY A 25 -3.07 -16.57 -15.56
N TRP A 26 -2.26 -15.81 -16.29
CA TRP A 26 -1.84 -14.46 -15.93
C TRP A 26 -2.99 -13.45 -16.02
N ILE A 27 -3.82 -13.51 -17.07
CA ILE A 27 -5.03 -12.69 -17.19
C ILE A 27 -6.01 -13.05 -16.06
N THR A 28 -6.20 -14.34 -15.74
CA THR A 28 -7.09 -14.74 -14.64
C THR A 28 -6.53 -14.29 -13.30
N TYR A 29 -5.22 -14.36 -13.08
CA TYR A 29 -4.56 -13.81 -11.90
C TYR A 29 -4.74 -12.30 -11.80
N ILE A 30 -4.57 -11.57 -12.90
CA ILE A 30 -4.81 -10.11 -12.95
C ILE A 30 -6.29 -9.81 -12.71
N VAL A 31 -7.22 -10.50 -13.36
CA VAL A 31 -8.66 -10.27 -13.18
C VAL A 31 -9.10 -10.65 -11.76
N VAL A 32 -8.54 -11.70 -11.16
CA VAL A 32 -8.79 -12.06 -9.75
C VAL A 32 -8.10 -11.07 -8.80
N ALA A 33 -6.95 -10.49 -9.17
CA ALA A 33 -6.29 -9.44 -8.39
C ALA A 33 -7.03 -8.10 -8.49
N ILE A 34 -7.65 -7.78 -9.63
CA ILE A 34 -8.47 -6.57 -9.84
C ILE A 34 -9.88 -6.75 -9.28
N ALA A 35 -10.49 -7.95 -9.40
CA ALA A 35 -11.80 -8.25 -8.84
C ALA A 35 -11.75 -8.56 -7.33
N ASN A 36 -10.58 -8.99 -6.82
CA ASN A 36 -10.22 -8.92 -5.41
C ASN A 36 -9.31 -7.72 -5.15
N GLU A 37 -9.42 -6.61 -5.89
CA GLU A 37 -9.13 -5.34 -5.23
C GLU A 37 -10.27 -5.26 -4.22
N PRO A 38 -9.99 -5.54 -2.94
CA PRO A 38 -11.01 -5.20 -2.01
C PRO A 38 -11.18 -3.68 -2.16
N GLU A 39 -12.41 -3.22 -2.33
CA GLU A 39 -12.78 -1.98 -1.67
C GLU A 39 -12.53 -2.22 -0.16
N LYS A 40 -11.27 -2.14 0.30
CA LYS A 40 -10.92 -2.21 1.71
C LYS A 40 -10.44 -0.83 2.08
N ALA A 41 -11.35 -0.02 2.58
CA ALA A 41 -11.91 -0.08 3.94
C ALA A 41 -10.85 0.43 4.90
N ALA A 42 -11.10 1.66 5.31
CA ALA A 42 -10.47 2.30 6.44
C ALA A 42 -10.15 1.28 7.54
N ALA A 43 -8.96 1.41 8.15
CA ALA A 43 -8.43 0.37 9.03
C ALA A 43 -9.39 0.06 10.20
N PRO A 44 -9.48 -1.20 10.67
CA PRO A 44 -10.48 -1.60 11.66
C PRO A 44 -10.29 -0.94 13.04
N SER A 45 -9.10 -0.41 13.32
CA SER A 45 -8.80 0.35 14.53
C SER A 45 -7.71 1.39 14.27
N ALA A 46 -7.62 2.41 15.13
CA ALA A 46 -6.53 3.38 15.08
C ALA A 46 -5.13 2.75 15.26
N ALA A 47 -5.04 1.63 15.99
CA ALA A 47 -3.77 0.91 16.16
C ALA A 47 -3.34 0.22 14.86
N ALA A 48 -4.26 -0.53 14.23
CA ALA A 48 -4.02 -1.15 12.93
C ALA A 48 -3.65 -0.08 11.87
N LEU A 49 -4.38 1.04 11.84
CA LEU A 49 -4.07 2.16 10.95
C LEU A 49 -2.62 2.65 11.11
N THR A 50 -2.15 2.77 12.35
CA THR A 50 -0.80 3.25 12.65
C THR A 50 0.25 2.25 12.17
N GLU A 51 0.01 0.95 12.35
CA GLU A 51 0.89 -0.13 11.87
C GLU A 51 0.94 -0.15 10.33
N ASP A 52 -0.21 -0.03 9.67
CA ASP A 52 -0.30 0.00 8.21
C ASP A 52 0.44 1.22 7.62
N ILE A 53 0.26 2.41 8.23
CA ILE A 53 1.02 3.62 7.85
C ILE A 53 2.52 3.41 8.05
N ALA A 54 2.93 2.80 9.16
CA ALA A 54 4.34 2.52 9.43
C ALA A 54 4.95 1.62 8.36
N GLN A 55 4.22 0.57 7.98
CA GLN A 55 4.66 -0.36 6.95
C GLN A 55 4.72 0.32 5.58
N ALA A 56 3.68 1.05 5.18
CA ALA A 56 3.66 1.76 3.90
C ALA A 56 4.83 2.76 3.76
N LEU A 57 5.16 3.49 4.83
CA LEU A 57 6.30 4.41 4.83
C LEU A 57 7.65 3.68 4.81
N ALA A 58 7.77 2.54 5.51
CA ALA A 58 8.99 1.74 5.50
C ALA A 58 9.24 1.08 4.14
N ASP A 59 8.18 0.63 3.47
CA ASP A 59 8.22 0.00 2.15
C ASP A 59 8.31 1.02 1.01
N GLY A 60 8.11 2.32 1.30
CA GLY A 60 8.04 3.37 0.29
C GLY A 60 6.81 3.24 -0.62
N ASP A 61 5.73 2.64 -0.11
CA ASP A 61 4.52 2.34 -0.87
C ASP A 61 3.49 3.48 -0.72
N ALA A 62 3.55 4.42 -1.65
CA ALA A 62 2.59 5.51 -1.72
C ALA A 62 1.17 5.03 -2.05
N GLY A 63 1.02 3.91 -2.76
CA GLY A 63 -0.27 3.32 -3.09
C GLY A 63 -0.98 2.85 -1.82
N ALA A 64 -0.28 2.04 -1.01
CA ALA A 64 -0.77 1.58 0.28
C ALA A 64 -1.07 2.76 1.23
N LEU A 65 -0.19 3.75 1.30
CA LEU A 65 -0.41 4.94 2.14
C LEU A 65 -1.68 5.71 1.72
N ARG A 66 -1.95 5.81 0.41
CA ARG A 66 -3.13 6.50 -0.14
C ARG A 66 -4.44 5.88 0.33
N GLU A 67 -4.49 4.57 0.51
CA GLU A 67 -5.69 3.85 0.97
C GLU A 67 -6.08 4.21 2.40
N HIS A 68 -5.12 4.68 3.20
CA HIS A 68 -5.33 5.07 4.59
C HIS A 68 -5.61 6.56 4.78
N LEU A 69 -5.47 7.36 3.73
CA LEU A 69 -5.69 8.79 3.77
C LEU A 69 -7.18 9.12 3.61
N SER A 70 -7.62 10.15 4.32
CA SER A 70 -8.97 10.67 4.13
C SER A 70 -9.15 11.22 2.71
N ALA A 71 -10.39 11.21 2.20
CA ALA A 71 -10.73 11.69 0.86
C ALA A 71 -10.36 13.16 0.57
N GLN A 72 -9.94 13.92 1.59
CA GLN A 72 -9.44 15.29 1.46
C GLN A 72 -7.96 15.34 1.05
N ALA A 73 -7.24 14.21 1.11
CA ALA A 73 -5.91 14.09 0.52
C ALA A 73 -6.03 14.28 -0.99
N GLY A 74 -5.44 15.35 -1.51
CA GLY A 74 -5.37 15.57 -2.95
C GLY A 74 -4.53 14.50 -3.64
N ASP A 75 -4.70 14.41 -4.96
CA ASP A 75 -3.89 13.54 -5.81
C ASP A 75 -2.40 13.83 -5.60
N GLY A 76 -1.58 12.78 -5.45
CA GLY A 76 -0.13 12.92 -5.23
C GLY A 76 0.29 13.18 -3.77
N TYR A 77 -0.66 13.32 -2.83
CA TYR A 77 -0.30 13.62 -1.44
C TYR A 77 0.46 12.47 -0.76
N ALA A 78 0.06 11.22 -1.02
CA ALA A 78 0.72 10.04 -0.47
C ALA A 78 2.16 9.92 -0.99
N GLU A 79 2.35 10.12 -2.29
CA GLU A 79 3.64 10.15 -2.97
C GLU A 79 4.54 11.23 -2.37
N ALA A 80 4.01 12.45 -2.20
CA ALA A 80 4.77 13.54 -1.60
C ALA A 80 5.18 13.24 -0.14
N LEU A 81 4.36 12.53 0.63
CA LEU A 81 4.69 12.14 1.99
C LEU A 81 5.78 11.05 2.02
N VAL A 82 5.66 10.04 1.18
CA VAL A 82 6.68 8.99 1.03
C VAL A 82 8.00 9.57 0.55
N ASP A 83 7.99 10.43 -0.47
CA ASP A 83 9.19 11.09 -1.00
C ASP A 83 9.87 11.94 0.09
N ARG A 84 9.08 12.67 0.88
CA ARG A 84 9.58 13.48 1.99
C ARG A 84 10.34 12.64 3.01
N PHE A 85 9.77 11.51 3.45
CA PHE A 85 10.40 10.66 4.47
C PHE A 85 11.55 9.82 3.87
N SER A 86 11.46 9.43 2.61
CA SER A 86 12.54 8.73 1.90
C SER A 86 13.78 9.61 1.72
N ALA A 87 13.61 10.94 1.63
CA ALA A 87 14.71 11.89 1.55
C ALA A 87 15.40 12.16 2.90
N LEU A 88 14.82 11.73 4.02
CA LEU A 88 15.38 11.92 5.36
C LEU A 88 16.31 10.75 5.76
N PRO A 89 17.36 11.02 6.55
CA PRO A 89 18.22 9.96 7.06
C PRO A 89 17.50 9.14 8.15
N GLY A 90 17.68 7.82 8.11
CA GLY A 90 17.12 6.86 9.07
C GLY A 90 15.83 6.20 8.55
N THR A 91 15.18 5.42 9.42
CA THR A 91 13.88 4.79 9.13
C THR A 91 12.76 5.58 9.80
N PRO A 92 11.63 5.87 9.12
CA PRO A 92 10.49 6.50 9.76
C PRO A 92 9.94 5.60 10.87
N GLY A 93 9.84 6.16 12.08
CA GLY A 93 9.11 5.56 13.19
C GLY A 93 7.72 6.17 13.27
N VAL A 94 6.69 5.34 13.35
CA VAL A 94 5.30 5.79 13.51
C VAL A 94 4.75 5.30 14.83
N THR A 95 4.25 6.21 15.65
CA THR A 95 3.64 5.88 16.94
C THR A 95 2.23 6.44 17.02
N ARG A 96 1.35 5.68 17.68
CA ARG A 96 0.01 6.15 18.00
C ARG A 96 0.07 6.93 19.31
N GLU A 97 -0.36 8.18 19.26
CA GLU A 97 -0.37 9.10 20.39
C GLU A 97 -1.74 9.75 20.56
N GLY A 98 -1.88 10.55 21.60
CA GLY A 98 -3.16 11.10 22.03
C GLY A 98 -3.95 10.14 22.91
N THR A 99 -4.92 10.69 23.63
CA THR A 99 -5.80 9.95 24.55
C THR A 99 -7.27 10.28 24.24
N GLY A 100 -8.16 9.37 24.62
CA GLY A 100 -9.60 9.53 24.40
C GLY A 100 -9.98 9.50 22.92
N ASP A 101 -10.78 10.48 22.49
CA ASP A 101 -11.45 10.50 21.19
C ASP A 101 -10.63 11.15 20.07
N HIS A 102 -9.41 11.60 20.36
CA HIS A 102 -8.54 12.27 19.39
C HIS A 102 -7.15 11.62 19.30
N PRO A 103 -7.05 10.33 18.92
CA PRO A 103 -5.77 9.71 18.64
C PRO A 103 -5.14 10.32 17.37
N PHE A 104 -3.82 10.35 17.32
CA PHE A 104 -3.06 10.79 16.15
C PHE A 104 -1.86 9.87 15.90
N ALA A 105 -1.44 9.73 14.65
CA ALA A 105 -0.18 9.08 14.30
C ALA A 105 0.94 10.12 14.27
N ALA A 106 2.00 9.89 15.01
CA ALA A 106 3.21 10.70 14.99
C ALA A 106 4.31 9.98 14.21
N ILE A 107 4.68 10.56 13.06
CA ILE A 107 5.73 10.03 12.19
C ILE A 107 7.02 10.80 12.49
N ARG A 108 8.07 10.10 12.94
CA ARG A 108 9.37 10.67 13.34
C ARG A 108 10.51 10.08 12.53
N GLN A 109 11.37 10.93 11.99
CA GLN A 109 12.58 10.51 11.27
C GLN A 109 13.61 11.63 11.24
N GLY A 110 14.88 11.34 11.52
CA GLY A 110 15.97 12.31 11.37
C GLY A 110 15.79 13.61 12.17
N GLY A 111 15.09 13.59 13.31
CA GLY A 111 14.77 14.79 14.10
C GLY A 111 13.56 15.59 13.61
N HIS A 112 12.91 15.16 12.52
CA HIS A 112 11.65 15.70 12.06
C HIS A 112 10.48 14.90 12.65
N CYS A 113 9.37 15.56 12.91
CA CYS A 113 8.13 14.93 13.34
C CYS A 113 6.94 15.57 12.62
N LEU A 114 5.99 14.74 12.18
CA LEU A 114 4.68 15.15 11.69
C LEU A 114 3.59 14.33 12.38
N GLY A 115 2.61 15.01 12.96
CA GLY A 115 1.43 14.38 13.54
C GLY A 115 0.25 14.43 12.58
N PHE A 116 -0.55 13.37 12.52
CA PHE A 116 -1.77 13.32 11.72
C PHE A 116 -2.92 12.76 12.55
N ASP A 117 -4.04 13.47 12.61
CA ASP A 117 -5.22 12.99 13.33
C ASP A 117 -5.74 11.69 12.72
N LEU A 118 -6.10 10.73 13.57
CA LEU A 118 -6.75 9.50 13.16
C LEU A 118 -8.24 9.66 13.41
N ARG A 119 -9.04 9.57 12.36
CA ARG A 119 -10.49 9.81 12.41
C ARG A 119 -11.24 8.52 12.15
N LYS A 120 -12.29 8.28 12.94
CA LYS A 120 -13.24 7.22 12.68
C LYS A 120 -14.27 7.69 11.65
N THR A 121 -14.50 6.85 10.65
CA THR A 121 -15.52 6.96 9.61
C THR A 121 -16.46 5.76 9.72
N ASP A 122 -17.51 5.72 8.89
CA ASP A 122 -18.45 4.60 8.87
C ASP A 122 -17.77 3.29 8.42
N ASP A 123 -16.75 3.40 7.57
CA ASP A 123 -16.01 2.26 6.99
C ASP A 123 -14.78 1.84 7.81
N GLY A 124 -14.43 2.59 8.87
CA GLY A 124 -13.25 2.34 9.71
C GLY A 124 -12.43 3.60 10.02
N TRP A 125 -11.15 3.45 10.32
CA TRP A 125 -10.24 4.55 10.66
C TRP A 125 -9.40 5.02 9.48
N VAL A 126 -9.31 6.34 9.31
CA VAL A 126 -8.48 6.99 8.30
C VAL A 126 -7.57 8.05 8.94
N MET A 127 -6.46 8.34 8.27
CA MET A 127 -5.55 9.41 8.62
C MET A 127 -6.01 10.71 7.95
N ASP A 128 -6.11 11.79 8.72
CA ASP A 128 -6.33 13.12 8.17
C ASP A 128 -5.14 13.51 7.28
N ALA A 129 -5.43 14.12 6.13
CA ALA A 129 -4.40 14.59 5.22
C ALA A 129 -3.69 15.84 5.76
N VAL A 130 -4.32 16.58 6.68
CA VAL A 130 -3.76 17.81 7.22
C VAL A 130 -2.85 17.47 8.41
N PRO A 131 -1.55 17.81 8.35
CA PRO A 131 -0.67 17.64 9.50
C PRO A 131 -1.13 18.53 10.67
N ARG A 132 -1.06 17.98 11.87
CA ARG A 132 -1.29 18.72 13.10
C ARG A 132 -0.15 19.71 13.34
N LEU A 133 -0.51 20.87 13.90
CA LEU A 133 0.47 21.86 14.37
C LEU A 133 1.06 21.51 15.74
N GLN A 134 0.46 20.55 16.45
CA GLN A 134 0.78 20.17 17.83
C GLN A 134 0.80 18.65 17.96
N GLY A 135 1.48 18.12 18.98
CA GLY A 135 1.51 16.67 19.28
C GLY A 135 2.81 15.95 18.91
N CYS A 136 3.80 16.65 18.38
CA CYS A 136 5.15 16.13 18.15
C CYS A 136 6.14 16.47 19.28
N GLU A 137 5.63 16.95 20.42
CA GLU A 137 6.42 17.26 21.60
C GLU A 137 6.72 15.94 22.32
N GLY A 138 7.92 15.41 22.07
CA GLY A 138 8.52 14.32 22.83
C GLY A 138 9.44 14.86 23.91
#